data_AF-A0A5C6FWT2-F1
#
_entry.id   AF-A0A5C6FWT2-F1
#
_cell.length_a   1.000
_cell.length_b   1.000
_cell.length_c   1.000
_cell.angle_alpha   90.00
_cell.angle_beta   90.00
_cell.angle_gamma   90.00
#
_symmetry.space_group_name_H-M   'P 1'
#
loop_
_entity.id
_entity.type
_entity.pdbx_description
1 polymer ?
#
loop_
_entity_poly.entity_id
_entity_poly.type
_entity_poly.pdbx_seq_one_letter_code
_entity_poly.pdbx_strand_id
1 'polypeptide(L)'
;MTNPTWQQRVADYAERLAEINESIDLILDETRVGTVNVKSEELKASQEALSAQVQNLQNMLAEREELLAADDAVGSGTTLRARLMSTRRIDDARLAKRLDEVGRQIEVTRERSVALFICQYHLANLGQELIRLLSGSTGGDTYGHKIGKPDTTERGRGGGLFNEAA
;
A
#
# COMPACT_ATOMS: atom_id res chain seq x y z
N MET A 1 30.93 -0.28 28.54
CA MET A 1 29.65 -0.43 27.84
C MET A 1 29.66 -1.81 27.22
N THR A 2 28.77 -2.71 27.66
CA THR A 2 28.66 -4.07 27.12
C THR A 2 27.91 -4.00 25.78
N ASN A 3 28.46 -4.64 24.74
CA ASN A 3 27.76 -4.77 23.45
C ASN A 3 26.42 -5.50 23.66
N PRO A 4 25.33 -5.05 23.01
CA PRO A 4 24.04 -5.71 23.13
C PRO A 4 24.11 -7.13 22.58
N THR A 5 23.42 -8.06 23.24
CA THR A 5 23.39 -9.45 22.78
C THR A 5 22.61 -9.57 21.48
N TRP A 6 22.85 -10.63 20.71
CA TRP A 6 22.04 -10.94 19.52
C TRP A 6 20.54 -10.99 19.83
N GLN A 7 20.13 -11.58 20.96
CA GLN A 7 18.72 -11.62 21.37
C GLN A 7 18.14 -10.23 21.62
N GLN A 8 18.90 -9.31 22.23
CA GLN A 8 18.48 -7.94 22.44
C GLN A 8 18.27 -7.22 21.10
N ARG A 9 19.21 -7.37 20.17
CA ARG A 9 19.08 -6.80 18.83
C ARG A 9 17.86 -7.36 18.08
N VAL A 10 17.56 -8.65 18.21
CA VAL A 10 16.35 -9.25 17.61
C VAL A 10 15.06 -8.75 18.29
N ALA A 11 15.10 -8.50 19.59
CA ALA A 11 13.97 -7.88 20.29
C ALA A 11 13.72 -6.44 19.82
N ASP A 12 14.78 -5.63 19.74
CA ASP A 12 14.71 -4.24 19.26
C ASP A 12 14.25 -4.18 17.80
N TYR A 13 14.66 -5.14 16.98
CA TYR A 13 14.16 -5.33 15.61
C TYR A 13 12.65 -5.62 15.60
N ALA A 14 12.17 -6.52 16.45
CA ALA A 14 10.76 -6.90 16.51
C ALA A 14 9.87 -5.73 16.94
N GLU A 15 10.31 -4.93 17.91
CA GLU A 15 9.56 -3.76 18.38
C GLU A 15 9.55 -2.65 17.32
N ARG A 16 10.68 -2.32 16.69
CA ARG A 16 10.71 -1.34 15.59
C ARG A 16 9.82 -1.76 14.42
N LEU A 17 9.82 -3.05 14.09
CA LEU A 17 8.95 -3.58 13.05
C LEU A 17 7.46 -3.43 13.40
N ALA A 18 7.10 -3.64 14.69
CA ALA A 18 5.75 -3.41 15.17
C ALA A 18 5.35 -1.93 15.09
N GLU A 19 6.23 -1.01 15.53
CA GLU A 19 6.00 0.43 15.48
C GLU A 19 5.79 0.94 14.05
N ILE A 20 6.62 0.48 13.10
CA ILE A 20 6.45 0.82 11.67
C ILE A 20 5.11 0.29 11.17
N ASN A 21 4.73 -0.94 11.52
CA ASN A 21 3.47 -1.51 11.08
C ASN A 21 2.25 -0.76 11.64
N GLU A 22 2.28 -0.42 12.93
CA GLU A 22 1.24 0.41 13.57
C GLU A 22 1.14 1.80 12.91
N SER A 23 2.27 2.42 12.57
CA SER A 23 2.29 3.69 11.86
C SER A 23 1.66 3.57 10.47
N ILE A 24 1.94 2.50 9.73
CA ILE A 24 1.30 2.24 8.42
C ILE A 24 -0.20 2.08 8.58
N ASP A 25 -0.65 1.30 9.56
CA ASP A 25 -2.07 1.09 9.81
C ASP A 25 -2.82 2.41 10.08
N LEU A 26 -2.23 3.31 10.87
CA LEU A 26 -2.77 4.65 11.12
C LEU A 26 -2.84 5.48 9.83
N ILE A 27 -1.77 5.47 9.03
CA ILE A 27 -1.74 6.20 7.75
C ILE A 27 -2.80 5.67 6.79
N LEU A 28 -3.04 4.35 6.76
CA LEU A 28 -4.11 3.76 5.94
C LEU A 28 -5.49 4.23 6.38
N ASP A 29 -5.73 4.35 7.69
CA ASP A 29 -6.98 4.88 8.22
C ASP A 29 -7.17 6.37 7.90
N GLU A 30 -6.12 7.17 8.03
CA GLU A 30 -6.13 8.58 7.61
C GLU A 30 -6.40 8.72 6.12
N THR A 31 -5.74 7.90 5.29
CA THR A 31 -5.92 7.89 3.83
C THR A 31 -7.36 7.53 3.47
N ARG A 32 -7.96 6.55 4.16
CA ARG A 32 -9.36 6.17 3.97
C ARG A 32 -10.30 7.32 4.31
N VAL A 33 -10.11 7.98 5.45
CA VAL A 33 -10.94 9.12 5.89
C VAL A 33 -10.76 10.34 4.96
N GLY A 34 -9.53 10.65 4.55
CA GLY A 34 -9.23 11.72 3.62
C GLY A 34 -9.86 11.52 2.24
N THR A 35 -9.90 10.27 1.77
CA THR A 35 -10.58 9.87 0.53
C THR A 35 -12.09 10.14 0.61
N VAL A 36 -12.73 9.76 1.72
CA VAL A 36 -14.18 9.99 1.94
C VAL A 36 -14.51 11.49 2.02
N ASN A 37 -13.64 12.29 2.62
CA ASN A 37 -13.86 13.72 2.83
C ASN A 37 -13.35 14.61 1.67
N VAL A 38 -12.84 14.03 0.58
CA VAL A 38 -12.31 14.75 -0.61
C VAL A 38 -11.21 15.76 -0.22
N LYS A 39 -10.36 15.39 0.75
CA LYS A 39 -9.31 16.27 1.25
C LYS A 39 -7.98 16.03 0.54
N SER A 40 -7.81 16.65 -0.63
CA SER A 40 -6.68 16.40 -1.53
C SER A 40 -5.29 16.62 -0.91
N GLU A 41 -5.12 17.65 -0.06
CA GLU A 41 -3.82 17.94 0.58
C GLU A 41 -3.48 16.93 1.67
N GLU A 42 -4.45 16.55 2.51
CA GLU A 42 -4.28 15.52 3.54
C GLU A 42 -3.98 14.15 2.90
N LEU A 43 -4.63 13.83 1.78
CA LEU A 43 -4.37 12.60 1.02
C LEU A 43 -2.94 12.54 0.50
N LYS A 44 -2.42 13.65 -0.04
CA LYS A 44 -1.04 13.72 -0.54
C LYS A 44 -0.03 13.55 0.60
N ALA A 45 -0.26 14.20 1.74
CA ALA A 45 0.59 14.04 2.93
C ALA A 45 0.59 12.58 3.44
N SER A 46 -0.57 11.93 3.51
CA SER A 46 -0.66 10.51 3.90
C SER A 46 0.04 9.59 2.89
N GLN A 47 -0.01 9.87 1.59
CA GLN A 47 0.72 9.12 0.56
C GLN A 47 2.24 9.24 0.70
N GLU A 48 2.75 10.45 0.93
CA GLU A 48 4.18 10.69 1.17
C GLU A 48 4.65 9.97 2.45
N ALA A 49 3.86 10.06 3.54
CA ALA A 49 4.13 9.35 4.78
C ALA A 49 4.13 7.82 4.60
N LEU A 50 3.17 7.28 3.85
CA LEU A 50 3.10 5.85 3.54
C LEU A 50 4.33 5.40 2.76
N SER A 51 4.76 6.17 1.76
CA SER A 51 5.96 5.85 0.98
C SER A 51 7.22 5.81 1.85
N ALA A 52 7.34 6.74 2.81
CA ALA A 52 8.46 6.74 3.75
C ALA A 52 8.43 5.49 4.66
N GLN A 53 7.26 5.08 5.15
CA GLN A 53 7.16 3.88 5.99
C GLN A 53 7.41 2.59 5.22
N VAL A 54 6.99 2.51 3.95
CA VAL A 54 7.34 1.38 3.08
C VAL A 54 8.86 1.29 2.89
N GLN A 55 9.55 2.42 2.74
CA GLN A 55 11.01 2.44 2.69
C GLN A 55 11.63 1.94 4.01
N ASN A 56 11.07 2.33 5.15
CA ASN A 56 11.51 1.82 6.45
C ASN A 56 11.33 0.30 6.57
N LEU A 57 10.19 -0.26 6.12
CA LEU A 57 9.99 -1.72 6.06
C LEU A 57 11.03 -2.42 5.18
N GLN A 58 11.40 -1.83 4.04
CA GLN A 58 12.45 -2.38 3.19
C GLN A 58 13.81 -2.38 3.89
N ASN A 59 14.12 -1.34 4.65
CA ASN A 59 15.34 -1.28 5.46
C ASN A 59 15.32 -2.35 6.56
N MET A 60 14.16 -2.64 7.16
CA MET A 60 14.02 -3.74 8.11
C MET A 60 14.32 -5.11 7.46
N LEU A 61 14.02 -5.32 6.17
CA LEU A 61 14.42 -6.56 5.49
C LEU A 61 15.94 -6.72 5.43
N ALA A 62 16.67 -5.64 5.14
CA ALA A 62 18.14 -5.68 5.17
C ALA A 62 18.66 -5.97 6.57
N GLU A 63 18.11 -5.31 7.60
CA GLU A 63 18.48 -5.52 8.99
C GLU A 63 18.21 -6.97 9.44
N ARG A 64 17.10 -7.57 8.99
CA ARG A 64 16.80 -8.98 9.25
C ARG A 64 17.89 -9.90 8.70
N GLU A 65 18.37 -9.64 7.48
CA GLU A 65 19.43 -10.45 6.88
C GLU A 65 20.76 -10.27 7.62
N GLU A 66 21.07 -9.05 8.08
CA GLU A 66 22.21 -8.80 8.96
C GLU A 66 22.12 -9.58 10.28
N LEU A 67 20.94 -9.60 10.92
CA LEU A 67 20.71 -10.37 12.15
C LEU A 67 20.81 -11.88 11.91
N LEU A 68 20.43 -12.37 10.73
CA LEU A 68 20.57 -13.79 10.35
C LEU A 68 22.02 -14.17 10.05
N ALA A 69 22.80 -13.25 9.48
CA ALA A 69 24.19 -13.44 9.10
C ALA A 69 25.18 -13.16 10.25
N ALA A 70 24.74 -12.59 11.37
CA ALA A 70 25.61 -12.21 12.48
C ALA A 70 26.39 -13.41 13.06
N ASP A 71 27.68 -13.23 13.31
CA ASP A 71 28.59 -14.28 13.81
C ASP A 71 28.20 -14.78 15.23
N ASP A 72 27.57 -13.92 16.02
CA ASP A 72 27.08 -14.21 17.36
C ASP A 72 25.62 -14.71 17.38
N ALA A 73 25.01 -14.93 16.21
CA ALA A 73 23.66 -15.43 16.11
C ALA A 73 23.54 -16.85 16.68
N VAL A 74 22.57 -17.04 17.57
CA VAL A 74 22.41 -18.29 18.32
C VAL A 74 21.35 -19.18 17.66
N GLY A 75 21.56 -20.49 17.69
CA GLY A 75 20.60 -21.48 17.21
C GLY A 75 20.73 -21.80 15.71
N SER A 76 20.00 -22.82 15.27
CA SER A 76 19.97 -23.29 13.88
C SER A 76 18.66 -22.93 13.19
N GLY A 77 18.73 -22.69 11.88
CA GLY A 77 17.57 -22.36 11.05
C GLY A 77 17.80 -21.18 10.11
N THR A 78 16.88 -21.03 9.17
CA THR A 78 16.92 -20.00 8.10
C THR A 78 16.12 -18.74 8.41
N THR A 79 15.44 -18.70 9.56
CA THR A 79 14.65 -17.54 10.02
C THR A 79 14.97 -17.20 11.47
N LEU A 80 14.79 -15.94 11.87
CA LEU A 80 15.05 -15.49 13.25
C LEU A 80 14.21 -16.29 14.26
N ARG A 81 12.95 -16.54 13.92
CA ARG A 81 12.05 -17.41 14.69
C ARG A 81 12.58 -18.83 14.83
N ALA A 82 12.99 -19.46 13.73
CA ALA A 82 13.50 -20.84 13.77
C ALA A 82 14.75 -20.94 14.64
N ARG A 83 15.67 -19.98 14.50
CA ARG A 83 16.88 -19.88 15.31
C ARG A 83 16.56 -19.73 16.79
N LEU A 84 15.69 -18.80 17.17
CA LEU A 84 15.25 -18.62 18.57
C LEU A 84 14.58 -19.87 19.14
N MET A 85 13.71 -20.53 18.38
CA MET A 85 13.04 -21.76 18.84
C MET A 85 14.02 -22.93 19.04
N SER A 86 15.11 -22.97 18.27
CA SER A 86 16.11 -24.04 18.36
C SER A 86 16.96 -24.01 19.64
N THR A 87 17.06 -22.85 20.31
CA THR A 87 17.86 -22.70 21.53
C THR A 87 17.24 -23.38 22.75
N ARG A 88 15.94 -23.72 22.67
CA ARG A 88 15.13 -24.31 23.76
C ARG A 88 15.10 -23.47 25.04
N ARG A 89 15.37 -22.16 24.95
CA ARG A 89 15.24 -21.22 26.07
C ARG A 89 13.84 -20.60 26.10
N ILE A 90 13.29 -20.43 27.30
CA ILE A 90 11.94 -19.87 27.48
C ILE A 90 11.84 -18.43 26.94
N ASP A 91 12.85 -17.61 27.21
CA ASP A 91 12.86 -16.20 26.76
C ASP A 91 12.93 -16.10 25.23
N ASP A 92 13.74 -16.95 24.59
CA ASP A 92 13.84 -17.02 23.13
C ASP A 92 12.53 -17.49 22.50
N ALA A 93 11.82 -18.44 23.15
CA ALA A 93 10.49 -18.87 22.70
C ALA A 93 9.43 -17.75 22.82
N ARG A 94 9.51 -16.91 23.84
CA ARG A 94 8.65 -15.71 23.97
C ARG A 94 8.94 -14.69 22.88
N LEU A 95 10.21 -14.43 22.59
CA LEU A 95 10.61 -13.53 21.51
C LEU A 95 10.21 -14.08 20.12
N ALA A 96 10.35 -15.39 19.90
CA ALA A 96 9.89 -16.05 18.69
C ALA A 96 8.37 -15.91 18.50
N LYS A 97 7.59 -15.96 19.59
CA LYS A 97 6.15 -15.69 19.58
C LYS A 97 5.84 -14.23 19.25
N ARG A 98 6.60 -13.27 19.78
CA ARG A 98 6.45 -11.84 19.46
C ARG A 98 6.69 -11.59 17.96
N LEU A 99 7.73 -12.20 17.38
CA LEU A 99 7.99 -12.12 15.94
C LEU A 99 6.83 -12.72 15.11
N ASP A 100 6.22 -13.81 15.56
CA ASP A 100 5.05 -14.40 14.89
C ASP A 100 3.83 -13.47 14.94
N GLU A 101 3.60 -12.82 16.09
CA GLU A 101 2.53 -11.85 16.27
C GLU A 101 2.71 -10.64 15.33
N VAL A 102 3.90 -10.03 15.33
CA VAL A 102 4.20 -8.90 14.43
C VAL A 102 4.07 -9.32 12.97
N GLY A 103 4.51 -10.53 12.61
CA GLY A 103 4.32 -11.07 11.26
C GLY A 103 2.85 -11.19 10.85
N ARG A 104 1.97 -11.58 11.78
CA ARG A 104 0.51 -11.60 11.53
C ARG A 104 -0.07 -10.21 11.36
N GLN A 105 0.35 -9.25 12.19
CA GLN A 105 -0.09 -7.86 12.09
C GLN A 105 0.26 -7.26 10.72
N ILE A 106 1.48 -7.52 10.23
CA ILE A 106 1.91 -7.07 8.89
C ILE A 106 1.04 -7.66 7.79
N GLU A 107 0.64 -8.93 7.87
CA GLU A 107 -0.23 -9.52 6.85
C GLU A 107 -1.62 -8.86 6.85
N VAL A 108 -2.18 -8.57 8.03
CA VAL A 108 -3.45 -7.83 8.13
C VAL A 108 -3.33 -6.42 7.55
N THR A 109 -2.27 -5.69 7.90
CA THR A 109 -1.97 -4.36 7.34
C THR A 109 -1.80 -4.40 5.83
N ARG A 110 -1.16 -5.45 5.29
CA ARG A 110 -1.02 -5.68 3.86
C ARG A 110 -2.38 -5.89 3.19
N GLU A 111 -3.24 -6.75 3.73
CA GLU A 111 -4.59 -6.97 3.22
C GLU A 111 -5.40 -5.66 3.18
N ARG A 112 -5.35 -4.88 4.27
CA ARG A 112 -6.00 -3.55 4.36
C ARG A 112 -5.48 -2.58 3.30
N SER A 113 -4.16 -2.54 3.09
CA SER A 113 -3.52 -1.68 2.10
C SER A 113 -4.00 -2.01 0.68
N VAL A 114 -4.06 -3.30 0.34
CA VAL A 114 -4.52 -3.76 -0.98
C VAL A 114 -6.00 -3.40 -1.19
N ALA A 115 -6.84 -3.63 -0.19
CA ALA A 115 -8.26 -3.27 -0.26
C ALA A 115 -8.45 -1.76 -0.48
N LEU A 116 -7.73 -0.91 0.26
CA LEU A 116 -7.79 0.53 0.11
C LEU A 116 -7.34 0.97 -1.29
N PHE A 117 -6.23 0.42 -1.80
CA PHE A 117 -5.74 0.72 -3.14
C PHE A 117 -6.76 0.37 -4.23
N ILE A 118 -7.38 -0.81 -4.15
CA ILE A 118 -8.42 -1.23 -5.09
C ILE A 118 -9.61 -0.26 -5.05
N CYS A 119 -10.08 0.10 -3.86
CA CYS A 119 -11.17 1.06 -3.71
C CYS A 119 -10.83 2.44 -4.31
N GLN A 120 -9.63 2.94 -4.05
CA GLN A 120 -9.17 4.22 -4.59
C GLN A 120 -9.03 4.19 -6.11
N TYR A 121 -8.51 3.10 -6.67
CA TYR A 121 -8.44 2.90 -8.12
C TYR A 121 -9.83 2.96 -8.77
N HIS A 122 -10.80 2.23 -8.23
CA HIS A 122 -12.17 2.24 -8.76
C HIS A 122 -12.86 3.61 -8.61
N LEU A 123 -12.64 4.31 -7.49
CA LEU A 123 -13.16 5.67 -7.30
C LEU A 123 -12.57 6.66 -8.32
N ALA A 124 -11.26 6.59 -8.57
CA ALA A 124 -10.61 7.42 -9.58
C ALA A 124 -11.13 7.13 -10.99
N ASN A 125 -11.32 5.85 -11.34
CA ASN A 125 -11.87 5.46 -12.64
C ASN A 125 -13.32 5.96 -12.83
N LEU A 126 -14.18 5.80 -11.81
CA LEU A 126 -15.55 6.32 -11.84
C LEU A 126 -15.56 7.86 -12.03
N GLY A 127 -14.67 8.57 -11.33
CA GLY A 127 -14.52 10.03 -11.50
C GLY A 127 -14.15 10.42 -12.93
N GLN A 128 -13.23 9.69 -13.56
CA GLN A 128 -12.85 9.92 -14.95
C GLN A 128 -14.00 9.62 -15.93
N GLU A 129 -14.74 8.55 -15.71
CA GLU A 129 -15.93 8.20 -16.52
C GLU A 129 -17.03 9.26 -16.40
N LEU A 130 -17.30 9.75 -15.19
CA LEU A 130 -18.25 10.83 -14.96
C LEU A 130 -17.81 12.13 -15.65
N ILE A 131 -16.52 12.48 -15.58
CA ILE A 131 -15.98 13.64 -16.29
C ILE A 131 -16.12 13.47 -17.81
N ARG A 132 -15.82 12.28 -18.36
CA ARG A 132 -16.02 11.98 -19.80
C ARG A 132 -17.48 12.12 -20.21
N LEU A 133 -18.40 11.61 -19.39
CA LEU A 133 -19.84 11.68 -19.64
C LEU A 133 -20.36 13.11 -19.55
N LEU A 134 -19.96 13.88 -18.52
CA LEU A 134 -20.36 15.27 -18.31
C LEU A 134 -19.73 16.24 -19.32
N SER A 135 -18.50 15.99 -19.74
CA SER A 135 -17.82 16.79 -20.77
C SER A 135 -18.35 16.50 -22.19
N GLY A 136 -19.26 15.55 -22.34
CA GLY A 136 -19.78 15.13 -23.65
C GLY A 136 -18.70 14.56 -24.56
N SER A 137 -17.52 14.22 -24.03
CA SER A 137 -16.46 13.57 -24.79
C SER A 137 -16.81 12.10 -24.95
N THR A 138 -17.75 11.80 -25.83
CA THR A 138 -17.71 10.53 -26.53
C THR A 138 -16.39 10.53 -27.30
N GLY A 139 -15.38 9.83 -26.77
CA GLY A 139 -14.16 9.58 -27.52
C GLY A 139 -14.59 9.05 -28.88
N GLY A 140 -14.29 9.80 -29.94
CA GLY A 140 -14.64 9.41 -31.29
C GLY A 140 -14.04 8.04 -31.57
N ASP A 141 -14.87 7.14 -32.11
CA ASP A 141 -14.39 5.88 -32.65
C ASP A 141 -13.23 6.15 -33.62
N THR A 142 -12.05 5.67 -33.24
CA THR A 142 -10.76 5.91 -33.90
C THR A 142 -10.59 5.16 -35.24
N TYR A 143 -11.68 4.87 -35.95
CA TYR A 143 -11.67 4.33 -37.31
C TYR A 143 -12.77 4.94 -38.19
N GLY A 144 -12.84 6.27 -38.23
CA GLY A 144 -13.50 7.00 -39.32
C GLY A 144 -12.54 7.18 -40.50
N HIS A 145 -12.28 6.12 -41.28
CA HIS A 145 -11.56 6.28 -42.55
C HIS A 145 -12.51 6.92 -43.57
N LYS A 146 -12.45 8.25 -43.70
CA LYS A 146 -13.10 8.97 -44.79
C LYS A 146 -12.32 8.72 -46.08
N ILE A 147 -13.00 8.33 -47.15
CA ILE A 147 -12.92 8.94 -48.49
C ILE A 147 -14.16 8.46 -49.26
N GLY A 148 -15.08 9.37 -49.60
CA GLY A 148 -16.16 9.05 -50.54
C GLY A 148 -17.42 9.92 -50.49
N LYS A 149 -17.33 11.12 -51.06
CA LYS A 149 -18.41 12.03 -51.54
C LYS A 149 -19.34 12.74 -50.53
N PRO A 150 -19.73 13.99 -50.85
CA PRO A 150 -20.74 14.73 -50.09
C PRO A 150 -22.12 14.29 -50.58
N ASP A 151 -22.96 13.81 -49.67
CA ASP A 151 -24.39 13.84 -49.92
C ASP A 151 -25.08 14.68 -48.85
N THR A 152 -25.90 15.59 -49.36
CA THR A 152 -26.73 16.53 -48.64
C THR A 152 -27.85 15.81 -47.92
N THR A 153 -28.33 16.41 -46.83
CA THR A 153 -29.49 16.02 -46.03
C THR A 153 -29.26 14.85 -45.05
N GLU A 154 -29.02 15.18 -43.79
CA GLU A 154 -29.96 14.91 -42.68
C GLU A 154 -29.28 15.09 -41.32
N ARG A 155 -29.92 15.97 -40.54
CA ARG A 155 -30.02 16.02 -39.08
C ARG A 155 -29.27 14.94 -38.29
N GLY A 156 -28.30 15.40 -37.50
CA GLY A 156 -27.75 14.66 -36.37
C GLY A 156 -26.99 15.62 -35.46
N ARG A 157 -27.75 16.44 -34.70
CA ARG A 157 -27.22 17.32 -33.65
C ARG A 157 -26.28 16.51 -32.75
N GLY A 158 -25.03 16.96 -32.62
CA GLY A 158 -24.17 16.60 -31.50
C GLY A 158 -24.78 17.19 -30.22
N GLY A 159 -25.53 16.35 -29.50
CA GLY A 159 -26.18 16.68 -28.24
C GLY A 159 -25.36 16.14 -27.08
N GLY A 160 -24.56 17.01 -26.45
CA GLY A 160 -24.20 16.80 -25.05
C GLY A 160 -25.44 16.99 -24.18
N LEU A 161 -25.49 16.28 -23.03
CA LEU A 161 -26.62 16.28 -22.08
C LEU A 161 -27.11 17.67 -21.62
N PHE A 162 -26.31 18.73 -21.82
CA PHE A 162 -26.65 20.10 -21.47
C PHE A 162 -27.25 20.93 -22.62
N ASN A 163 -27.29 20.42 -23.84
CA ASN A 163 -27.80 21.15 -25.02
C ASN A 163 -29.29 20.90 -25.30
N GLU A 164 -29.95 20.07 -24.49
CA GLU A 164 -31.39 19.77 -24.60
C GLU A 164 -32.27 20.51 -23.59
N ALA A 165 -31.69 21.31 -22.68
CA ALA A 165 -32.41 21.97 -21.59
C ALA A 165 -32.52 23.51 -21.71
N ALA A 166 -32.29 24.09 -22.89
CA ALA A 166 -32.41 25.53 -23.15
C ALA A 166 -33.22 25.83 -24.42
#